data_AF-A0A537RRV1-F1
#
_entry.id   AF-A0A537RRV1-F1
#
_cell.length_a   1.000
_cell.length_b   1.000
_cell.length_c   1.000
_cell.angle_alpha   90.00
_cell.angle_beta   90.00
_cell.angle_gamma   90.00
#
_symmetry.space_group_name_H-M   'P 1'
#
loop_
_entity.id
_entity.type
_entity.pdbx_description
1 polymer ?
#
loop_
_entity_poly.entity_id
_entity_poly.type
_entity_poly.pdbx_seq_one_letter_code
_entity_poly.pdbx_strand_id
1 'polypeptide(L)' 'EFIALLDEELKDRPFVAGNAFTVADITGLVAVDFMKPAKLAVPNELKHLKRWHADIAARPSAAA' A
#
# COMPACT_ATOMS: atom_id res chain seq x y z
N GLU A 1 12.33 4.58 -4.55
CA GLU A 1 12.92 4.42 -3.21
C GLU A 1 11.86 4.17 -2.14
N PHE A 2 10.94 5.11 -1.89
CA PHE A 2 9.89 4.94 -0.87
C PHE A 2 9.05 3.65 -1.00
N ILE A 3 8.54 3.32 -2.20
CA ILE A 3 7.71 2.12 -2.39
C ILE A 3 8.48 0.81 -2.17
N ALA A 4 9.80 0.81 -2.34
CA ALA A 4 10.64 -0.36 -2.09
C ALA A 4 10.85 -0.56 -0.58
N LEU A 5 11.10 0.54 0.16
CA LEU A 5 11.11 0.52 1.62
C LEU A 5 9.77 0.01 2.17
N LEU A 6 8.66 0.53 1.64
CA LEU A 6 7.34 0.13 2.10
C LEU A 6 7.05 -1.35 1.81
N ASP A 7 7.48 -1.88 0.65
CA ASP A 7 7.38 -3.31 0.34
C ASP A 7 8.18 -4.18 1.32
N GLU A 8 9.43 -3.78 1.63
CA GLU A 8 10.28 -4.50 2.58
C GLU A 8 9.66 -4.53 3.97
N GLU A 9 9.16 -3.39 4.44
CA GLU A 9 8.50 -3.32 5.74
C GLU A 9 7.23 -4.19 5.79
N LEU A 10 6.43 -4.18 4.72
CA LEU A 10 5.20 -4.98 4.60
C LEU A 10 5.48 -6.47 4.41
N LYS A 11 6.73 -6.90 4.28
CA LYS A 11 7.07 -8.32 4.24
C LYS A 11 6.57 -9.06 5.47
N ASP A 12 6.83 -8.51 6.65
CA ASP A 12 6.62 -9.18 7.94
C ASP A 12 5.41 -8.63 8.72
N ARG A 13 4.75 -7.57 8.22
CA ARG A 13 3.57 -6.97 8.86
C ARG A 13 2.38 -6.80 7.92
N PRO A 14 1.14 -6.93 8.43
CA PRO A 14 -0.06 -6.79 7.62
C PRO A 14 -0.39 -5.33 7.26
N PHE A 15 0.01 -4.35 8.08
CA PHE A 15 -0.31 -2.92 7.91
C PHE A 15 0.92 -2.03 8.05
N VAL A 16 0.85 -0.80 7.54
CA VAL A 16 1.99 0.14 7.53
C VAL A 16 2.54 0.41 8.94
N ALA A 17 1.71 0.41 9.97
CA ALA A 17 2.14 0.66 11.35
C ALA A 17 2.26 -0.62 12.22
N GLY A 18 2.24 -1.81 11.60
CA GLY A 18 2.31 -3.09 12.33
C GLY A 18 1.06 -3.94 12.14
N ASN A 19 0.45 -4.38 13.25
CA ASN A 19 -0.65 -5.36 13.24
C ASN A 19 -2.05 -4.74 13.22
N ALA A 20 -2.16 -3.40 13.23
CA ALA A 20 -3.44 -2.70 13.18
C ALA A 20 -3.49 -1.74 11.99
N PHE A 21 -4.67 -1.62 11.40
CA PHE A 21 -4.95 -0.61 10.38
C PHE A 21 -4.94 0.78 11.02
N THR A 22 -4.21 1.72 10.43
CA THR A 22 -4.05 3.08 10.97
C THR A 22 -4.14 4.14 9.88
N VAL A 23 -4.00 5.40 10.28
CA VAL A 23 -3.86 6.53 9.34
C VAL A 23 -2.72 6.33 8.35
N ALA A 24 -1.65 5.61 8.72
CA ALA A 24 -0.53 5.33 7.83
C ALA A 24 -0.96 4.50 6.61
N ASP A 25 -1.90 3.57 6.79
CA ASP A 25 -2.44 2.77 5.69
C ASP A 25 -3.32 3.60 4.75
N ILE A 26 -4.10 4.52 5.31
CA ILE A 26 -4.94 5.45 4.53
C ILE A 26 -4.04 6.36 3.68
N THR A 27 -3.02 6.97 4.29
CA THR A 27 -2.07 7.82 3.57
C THR A 27 -1.31 7.02 2.51
N GLY A 28 -0.88 5.81 2.83
CA GLY A 28 -0.21 4.93 1.88
C GLY A 28 -1.10 4.58 0.68
N LEU A 29 -2.37 4.23 0.92
CA LEU A 29 -3.32 3.86 -0.15
C LEU A 29 -3.45 5.01 -1.15
N VAL A 30 -3.69 6.22 -0.64
CA VAL A 30 -3.77 7.44 -1.45
C VAL A 30 -2.46 7.66 -2.22
N ALA A 31 -1.30 7.52 -1.57
CA ALA A 31 -0.01 7.70 -2.24
C ALA A 31 0.20 6.71 -3.40
N VAL A 32 -0.17 5.44 -3.24
CA VAL A 32 -0.06 4.42 -4.29
C VAL A 32 -1.07 4.67 -5.41
N ASP A 33 -2.30 5.05 -5.11
CA ASP A 33 -3.31 5.34 -6.13
C ASP A 33 -2.94 6.56 -6.99
N PHE A 34 -2.31 7.58 -6.38
CA PHE A 34 -1.81 8.76 -7.09
C PHE A 34 -0.63 8.49 -8.04
N MET A 35 0.01 7.33 -7.94
CA MET A 35 1.02 6.92 -8.93
C MET A 35 0.41 6.73 -10.32
N LYS A 36 -0.85 6.25 -10.39
CA LYS A 36 -1.52 5.95 -11.67
C LYS A 36 -1.75 7.22 -12.52
N PRO A 37 -2.33 8.33 -12.00
CA PRO A 37 -2.37 9.61 -12.72
C PRO A 37 -0.99 10.14 -13.12
N ALA A 38 0.04 9.89 -12.29
CA ALA A 38 1.42 10.26 -12.59
C ALA A 38 2.10 9.34 -13.62
N LYS A 39 1.39 8.34 -14.17
CA LYS A 39 1.90 7.32 -15.10
C LYS A 39 3.06 6.50 -14.53
N LEU A 40 3.12 6.38 -13.20
CA LEU A 40 4.05 5.54 -12.49
C LEU A 40 3.37 4.20 -12.20
N ALA A 41 4.04 3.11 -12.52
CA ALA A 41 3.57 1.76 -12.23
C ALA A 41 4.29 1.21 -11.01
N VAL A 42 3.56 0.44 -10.18
CA VAL A 42 4.18 -0.37 -9.12
C VAL A 42 4.86 -1.58 -9.78
N PRO A 43 6.20 -1.73 -9.64
CA PRO A 43 6.92 -2.85 -10.22
C PRO A 43 6.41 -4.22 -9.73
N ASN A 44 6.57 -5.27 -10.54
CA ASN A 44 6.01 -6.59 -10.26
C ASN A 44 6.70 -7.32 -9.10
N GLU A 45 7.94 -6.96 -8.83
CA GLU A 45 8.77 -7.46 -7.74
C GLU A 45 8.28 -7.03 -6.36
N LEU A 46 7.52 -5.93 -6.25
CA LEU A 46 6.99 -5.40 -4.99
C LEU A 46 5.71 -6.15 -4.58
N LYS A 47 5.86 -7.42 -4.23
CA LYS A 47 4.76 -8.35 -3.96
C LYS A 47 4.01 -8.02 -2.67
N HIS A 48 4.70 -7.56 -1.63
CA HIS A 48 4.10 -7.27 -0.33
C HIS A 48 3.29 -5.99 -0.38
N LEU A 49 3.81 -4.98 -1.09
CA LEU A 49 3.11 -3.73 -1.37
C LEU A 49 1.83 -4.00 -2.19
N LYS A 50 1.92 -4.86 -3.21
CA LYS A 50 0.74 -5.23 -4.01
C LYS A 50 -0.31 -5.99 -3.21
N ARG A 51 0.11 -6.96 -2.38
CA ARG A 51 -0.77 -7.70 -1.47
C ARG A 51 -1.49 -6.72 -0.53
N TRP A 52 -0.74 -5.88 0.16
CA TRP A 52 -1.28 -4.88 1.07
C TRP A 52 -2.23 -3.89 0.35
N HIS A 53 -1.85 -3.36 -0.82
CA HIS A 53 -2.72 -2.45 -1.58
C HIS A 53 -4.06 -3.10 -1.94
N ALA A 54 -4.04 -4.36 -2.39
CA ALA A 54 -5.26 -5.11 -2.67
C ALA A 54 -6.13 -5.32 -1.41
N ASP A 55 -5.52 -5.69 -0.28
CA ASP A 55 -6.22 -5.89 0.99
C ASP A 55 -6.87 -4.60 1.50
N ILE A 56 -6.18 -3.46 1.40
CA ILE A 56 -6.70 -2.17 1.83
C ILE A 56 -7.78 -1.65 0.88
N ALA A 57 -7.58 -1.77 -0.44
CA ALA A 57 -8.55 -1.34 -1.44
C ALA A 57 -9.86 -2.16 -1.42
N ALA A 58 -9.82 -3.40 -0.92
CA ALA A 58 -11.01 -4.24 -0.75
C ALA A 58 -11.90 -3.82 0.44
N ARG A 59 -11.44 -2.91 1.32
CA ARG A 59 -12.22 -2.45 2.47
C ARG A 59 -13.40 -1.61 1.99
N PRO A 60 -14.61 -1.75 2.56
CA PRO A 60 -15.77 -0.95 2.16
C PRO A 60 -15.54 0.57 2.21
N SER A 61 -14.74 1.02 3.19
CA SER A 61 -14.38 2.44 3.35
C SER A 61 -13.47 2.99 2.24
N ALA A 62 -12.78 2.14 1.48
CA ALA A 62 -11.90 2.57 0.39
C ALA A 62 -12.68 2.97 -0.87
N ALA A 63 -13.93 2.52 -1.01
CA ALA A 63 -14.82 2.85 -2.12
C ALA A 63 -15.94 3.84 -1.75
N ALA A 64 -15.90 4.37 -0.51
CA ALA A 64 -16.92 5.27 0.03
C ALA A 64 -16.81 6.70 -0.53
#